data_AF-A0A2J5PH85-F1
#
_entry.id   AF-A0A2J5PH85-F1
#
_cell.length_a   1.000
_cell.length_b   1.000
_cell.length_c   1.000
_cell.angle_alpha   90.00
_cell.angle_beta   90.00
_cell.angle_gamma   90.00
#
_symmetry.space_group_name_H-M   'P 1'
#
loop_
_entity.id
_entity.type
_entity.pdbx_description
1 polymer ?
#
loop_
_entity_poly.entity_id
_entity_poly.type
_entity_poly.pdbx_seq_one_letter_code
_entity_poly.pdbx_strand_id
1 'polypeptide(L)'
;MSKGSTSSDAPFGTLLGYAPGGVAIYSSNYSSLNPQDYPDDATFRSYIGNEYMGHKWQCVEFARRFLFLTYGFVFTDVGMAYEIFSLRFLREVVNDNILPLQAFANGSRRPPLAGSLLIWQKGGEFKHTGHVAVITQLIGNKVRIAEQNVIHSPLPQGQQWTRELTLEVKNGLYTIKDTFADTEILGWMIQTADIEHSLPQPVLPGEAMAIKGARLPNKGQYRGNWLNEKDSLQKAYVEANGHVINKDPYQYFTITESAEQELIKATNELHLMYLHATDKVMKDDSLLALFDIPKILWPRLRLSWQRRRHHMITGRMDFCMDERGLKVYEYNADSASCHTEGGLILEQWLKQGYYGTGHNPAENLLDELAGAWKHSRARPFVHIMQDKELEENYHAQFIQRSLTQAGFESKILFGLDELRWDAAGQLIDADGRLVNCVWKTWAWETAIEQVREVSADEYAAVPIRTGHPNNEVRLIDVLLRPEVLVFEPLWTVIPGNKAILPVLWSLFPNHRYLLDTDFVVNEQLAESGYAVKPISG
;
A
#
# COMPACT_ATOMS: atom_id res chain seq x y z
N MET A 1 -0.20 -5.53 -24.29
CA MET A 1 0.95 -6.37 -24.71
C MET A 1 1.06 -6.37 -26.23
N SER A 2 2.20 -5.94 -26.77
CA SER A 2 2.50 -5.98 -28.21
C SER A 2 2.70 -7.44 -28.67
N LYS A 3 2.04 -7.83 -29.77
CA LYS A 3 2.04 -9.19 -30.34
C LYS A 3 2.97 -9.32 -31.55
N GLY A 4 4.22 -8.86 -31.43
CA GLY A 4 5.21 -9.06 -32.47
C GLY A 4 6.55 -9.40 -31.87
N SER A 5 6.86 -10.69 -31.70
CA SER A 5 8.24 -11.09 -31.48
C SER A 5 8.96 -11.01 -32.83
N THR A 6 10.05 -10.26 -32.87
CA THR A 6 10.99 -10.30 -33.98
C THR A 6 12.04 -11.37 -33.70
N SER A 7 12.69 -11.92 -34.73
CA SER A 7 13.73 -12.94 -34.56
C SER A 7 14.96 -12.44 -33.77
N SER A 8 15.06 -11.14 -33.52
CA SER A 8 16.14 -10.47 -32.78
C SER A 8 15.85 -10.22 -31.29
N ASP A 9 14.62 -10.47 -30.82
CA ASP A 9 14.25 -10.20 -29.43
C ASP A 9 14.86 -11.25 -28.50
N ALA A 10 15.51 -10.78 -27.44
CA ALA A 10 16.08 -11.65 -26.43
C ALA A 10 14.99 -12.21 -25.49
N PRO A 11 15.22 -13.39 -24.88
CA PRO A 11 14.31 -13.96 -23.90
C PRO A 11 14.06 -13.04 -22.70
N PHE A 12 12.92 -13.23 -22.02
CA PHE A 12 12.54 -12.51 -20.82
C PHE A 12 13.65 -12.55 -19.76
N GLY A 13 13.97 -11.40 -19.17
CA GLY A 13 15.01 -11.27 -18.16
C GLY A 13 16.44 -11.27 -18.70
N THR A 14 16.64 -11.38 -20.01
CA THR A 14 17.97 -11.20 -20.61
C THR A 14 18.44 -9.76 -20.40
N LEU A 15 19.68 -9.58 -19.93
CA LEU A 15 20.33 -8.28 -19.86
C LEU A 15 20.58 -7.74 -21.28
N LEU A 16 20.01 -6.57 -21.57
CA LEU A 16 20.15 -5.90 -22.87
C LEU A 16 21.28 -4.88 -22.88
N GLY A 17 21.59 -4.29 -21.72
CA GLY A 17 22.60 -3.25 -21.58
C GLY A 17 22.38 -2.45 -20.29
N TYR A 18 22.94 -1.24 -20.24
CA TYR A 18 22.90 -0.40 -19.04
C TYR A 18 22.58 1.04 -19.41
N ALA A 19 21.75 1.71 -18.63
CA ALA A 19 21.60 3.16 -18.64
C ALA A 19 22.76 3.83 -17.85
N PRO A 20 22.85 5.18 -17.83
CA PRO A 20 23.86 5.89 -17.05
C PRO A 20 23.83 5.47 -15.57
N GLY A 21 25.00 5.47 -14.92
CA GLY A 21 25.13 4.97 -13.55
C GLY A 21 25.15 3.44 -13.43
N GLY A 22 25.13 2.70 -14.55
CA GLY A 22 25.19 1.23 -14.53
C GLY A 22 23.86 0.57 -14.19
N VAL A 23 22.73 1.25 -14.46
CA VAL A 23 21.39 0.71 -14.20
C VAL A 23 21.01 -0.25 -15.33
N ALA A 24 20.88 -1.54 -15.01
CA ALA A 24 20.59 -2.58 -16.00
C ALA A 24 19.24 -2.39 -16.72
N ILE A 25 19.20 -2.75 -18.00
CA ILE A 25 17.99 -2.79 -18.84
C ILE A 25 17.76 -4.24 -19.23
N TYR A 26 16.58 -4.79 -18.93
CA TYR A 26 16.23 -6.18 -19.21
C TYR A 26 15.15 -6.31 -20.27
N SER A 27 15.15 -7.43 -20.99
CA SER A 27 14.05 -7.81 -21.87
C SER A 27 12.79 -8.13 -21.08
N SER A 28 11.68 -7.48 -21.43
CA SER A 28 10.34 -7.79 -20.94
C SER A 28 9.52 -8.64 -21.93
N ASN A 29 10.18 -9.48 -22.74
CA ASN A 29 9.53 -10.31 -23.76
C ASN A 29 8.75 -11.48 -23.14
N TYR A 30 7.53 -11.23 -22.69
CA TYR A 30 6.67 -12.24 -22.05
C TYR A 30 6.38 -13.47 -22.92
N SER A 31 6.45 -13.38 -24.26
CA SER A 31 6.21 -14.55 -25.12
C SER A 31 7.29 -15.64 -25.02
N SER A 32 8.45 -15.29 -24.48
CA SER A 32 9.56 -16.21 -24.22
C SER A 32 9.61 -16.70 -22.77
N LEU A 33 8.64 -16.29 -21.95
CA LEU A 33 8.60 -16.63 -20.54
C LEU A 33 8.36 -18.14 -20.36
N ASN A 34 9.23 -18.78 -19.59
CA ASN A 34 9.05 -20.16 -19.15
C ASN A 34 8.27 -20.16 -17.83
N PRO A 35 7.02 -20.67 -17.78
CA PRO A 35 6.20 -20.65 -16.56
C PRO A 35 6.81 -21.42 -15.38
N GLN A 36 7.74 -22.35 -15.63
CA GLN A 36 8.42 -23.08 -14.55
C GLN A 36 9.38 -22.19 -13.75
N ASP A 37 9.96 -21.17 -14.39
CA ASP A 37 10.90 -20.24 -13.74
C ASP A 37 10.16 -19.12 -12.97
N TYR A 38 8.85 -18.96 -13.24
CA TYR A 38 7.97 -17.95 -12.64
C TYR A 38 6.63 -18.59 -12.20
N PRO A 39 6.66 -19.45 -11.17
CA PRO A 39 5.50 -20.26 -10.76
C PRO A 39 4.35 -19.43 -10.15
N ASP A 40 4.60 -18.21 -9.69
CA ASP A 40 3.58 -17.31 -9.16
C ASP A 40 3.94 -15.82 -9.37
N ASP A 41 2.96 -14.94 -9.17
CA ASP A 41 3.10 -13.48 -9.33
C ASP A 41 4.15 -12.86 -8.40
N ALA A 42 4.46 -13.51 -7.27
CA ALA A 42 5.48 -13.01 -6.35
C ALA A 42 6.88 -13.01 -7.00
N THR A 43 7.17 -13.99 -7.87
CA THR A 43 8.45 -14.06 -8.58
C THR A 43 8.70 -12.90 -9.55
N PHE A 44 7.63 -12.24 -10.00
CA PHE A 44 7.69 -11.07 -10.87
C PHE A 44 7.98 -9.76 -10.12
N ARG A 45 7.91 -9.73 -8.79
CA ARG A 45 8.28 -8.52 -8.04
C ARG A 45 9.79 -8.30 -8.06
N SER A 46 10.22 -7.09 -8.43
CA SER A 46 11.61 -6.64 -8.41
C SER A 46 11.87 -5.85 -7.14
N TYR A 47 12.95 -6.17 -6.41
CA TYR A 47 13.36 -5.47 -5.19
C TYR A 47 14.85 -5.13 -5.22
N ILE A 48 15.21 -4.02 -4.57
CA ILE A 48 16.59 -3.75 -4.16
C ILE A 48 16.59 -3.52 -2.65
N GLY A 49 17.29 -4.40 -1.91
CA GLY A 49 17.11 -4.46 -0.46
C GLY A 49 15.67 -4.84 -0.13
N ASN A 50 14.99 -4.02 0.68
CA ASN A 50 13.56 -4.19 0.98
C ASN A 50 12.66 -3.25 0.15
N GLU A 51 13.22 -2.50 -0.81
CA GLU A 51 12.45 -1.53 -1.60
C GLU A 51 11.90 -2.16 -2.89
N TYR A 52 10.59 -2.06 -3.09
CA TYR A 52 9.92 -2.56 -4.27
C TYR A 52 10.15 -1.64 -5.47
N MET A 53 10.77 -2.18 -6.51
CA MET A 53 11.07 -1.44 -7.75
C MET A 53 9.91 -1.51 -8.72
N GLY A 54 9.16 -2.61 -8.78
CA GLY A 54 8.06 -2.80 -9.71
C GLY A 54 7.96 -4.22 -10.23
N HIS A 55 7.10 -4.42 -11.23
CA HIS A 55 6.92 -5.71 -11.89
C HIS A 55 7.99 -5.92 -12.97
N LYS A 56 8.70 -7.06 -12.92
CA LYS A 56 9.72 -7.45 -13.91
C LYS A 56 9.08 -7.63 -15.29
N TRP A 57 9.59 -7.06 -16.37
CA TRP A 57 10.59 -5.99 -16.48
C TRP A 57 9.95 -4.77 -17.13
N GLN A 58 8.90 -4.26 -16.49
CA GLN A 58 8.06 -3.17 -17.00
C GLN A 58 8.80 -1.82 -17.03
N CYS A 59 8.25 -0.88 -17.80
CA CYS A 59 8.79 0.49 -17.88
C CYS A 59 8.80 1.22 -16.53
N VAL A 60 7.75 1.04 -15.72
CA VAL A 60 7.65 1.60 -14.36
C VAL A 60 8.74 1.04 -13.44
N GLU A 61 9.02 -0.26 -13.53
CA GLU A 61 10.07 -0.92 -12.74
C GLU A 61 11.44 -0.30 -13.01
N PHE A 62 11.77 -0.12 -14.29
CA PHE A 62 13.02 0.51 -14.69
C PHE A 62 13.12 1.96 -14.23
N ALA A 63 12.07 2.75 -14.44
CA ALA A 63 12.07 4.16 -14.06
C ALA A 63 12.26 4.34 -12.55
N ARG A 64 11.56 3.54 -11.72
CA ARG A 64 11.71 3.57 -10.26
C ARG A 64 13.11 3.12 -9.85
N ARG A 65 13.61 2.02 -10.41
CA ARG A 65 14.95 1.50 -10.14
C ARG A 65 16.07 2.45 -10.56
N PHE A 66 15.91 3.15 -11.67
CA PHE A 66 16.85 4.16 -12.13
C PHE A 66 16.93 5.31 -11.13
N LEU A 67 15.80 5.87 -10.71
CA LEU A 67 15.77 6.95 -9.72
C LEU A 67 16.34 6.51 -8.38
N PHE A 68 16.03 5.28 -7.95
CA PHE A 68 16.52 4.74 -6.69
C PHE A 68 18.04 4.58 -6.69
N LEU A 69 18.60 3.93 -7.71
CA LEU A 69 20.04 3.68 -7.79
C LEU A 69 20.87 4.95 -8.07
N THR A 70 20.29 5.92 -8.78
CA THR A 70 21.01 7.14 -9.19
C THR A 70 20.89 8.25 -8.15
N TYR A 71 19.71 8.40 -7.54
CA TYR A 71 19.39 9.55 -6.68
C TYR A 71 18.89 9.16 -5.28
N GLY A 72 18.60 7.88 -5.02
CA GLY A 72 18.01 7.44 -3.74
C GLY A 72 16.51 7.75 -3.60
N PHE A 73 15.83 8.07 -4.71
CA PHE A 73 14.42 8.47 -4.72
C PHE A 73 13.52 7.39 -5.33
N VAL A 74 12.27 7.34 -4.88
CA VAL A 74 11.22 6.53 -5.51
C VAL A 74 9.92 7.33 -5.63
N PHE A 75 9.13 7.08 -6.67
CA PHE A 75 7.74 7.50 -6.72
C PHE A 75 6.83 6.37 -6.20
N THR A 76 5.65 6.75 -5.70
CA THR A 76 4.65 5.82 -5.13
C THR A 76 4.20 4.75 -6.12
N ASP A 77 3.46 3.75 -5.66
CA ASP A 77 2.88 2.76 -6.57
C ASP A 77 1.77 3.35 -7.45
N VAL A 78 1.71 2.86 -8.68
CA VAL A 78 0.79 3.29 -9.73
C VAL A 78 0.34 2.05 -10.51
N GLY A 79 -0.92 2.02 -10.93
CA GLY A 79 -1.42 0.91 -11.75
C GLY A 79 -0.85 0.97 -13.17
N MET A 80 -0.77 2.17 -13.73
CA MET A 80 -0.33 2.42 -15.11
C MET A 80 0.70 3.54 -15.20
N ALA A 81 1.59 3.47 -16.19
CA ALA A 81 2.72 4.40 -16.31
C ALA A 81 2.29 5.86 -16.52
N TYR A 82 1.19 6.11 -17.23
CA TYR A 82 0.69 7.47 -17.46
C TYR A 82 0.29 8.20 -16.16
N GLU A 83 -0.07 7.45 -15.11
CA GLU A 83 -0.51 8.00 -13.82
C GLU A 83 0.63 8.69 -13.07
N ILE A 84 1.89 8.34 -13.38
CA ILE A 84 3.09 8.99 -12.82
C ILE A 84 3.04 10.50 -13.05
N PHE A 85 2.51 10.97 -14.20
CA PHE A 85 2.42 12.39 -14.53
C PHE A 85 1.49 13.19 -13.59
N SER A 86 0.63 12.49 -12.85
CA SER A 86 -0.29 13.07 -11.86
C SER A 86 0.30 13.14 -10.44
N LEU A 87 1.48 12.56 -10.22
CA LEU A 87 2.20 12.61 -8.94
C LEU A 87 2.87 13.97 -8.74
N ARG A 88 3.02 14.40 -7.48
CA ARG A 88 3.64 15.70 -7.14
C ARG A 88 4.74 15.61 -6.08
N PHE A 89 5.13 14.40 -5.71
CA PHE A 89 6.25 14.17 -4.82
C PHE A 89 7.00 12.87 -5.12
N LEU A 90 8.22 12.79 -4.62
CA LEU A 90 9.03 11.58 -4.52
C LEU A 90 9.33 11.32 -3.04
N ARG A 91 9.59 10.07 -2.69
CA ARG A 91 10.12 9.70 -1.37
C ARG A 91 11.63 9.49 -1.45
N GLU A 92 12.37 10.14 -0.57
CA GLU A 92 13.78 9.89 -0.33
C GLU A 92 13.92 8.70 0.63
N VAL A 93 14.51 7.59 0.16
CA VAL A 93 14.43 6.30 0.86
C VAL A 93 15.21 6.32 2.19
N VAL A 94 16.34 7.01 2.25
CA VAL A 94 17.26 6.93 3.40
C VAL A 94 16.70 7.55 4.69
N ASN A 95 15.68 8.40 4.59
CA ASN A 95 15.15 9.18 5.70
C ASN A 95 13.62 9.35 5.66
N ASP A 96 12.92 8.67 4.74
CA ASP A 96 11.48 8.78 4.50
C ASP A 96 10.99 10.22 4.23
N ASN A 97 11.87 11.11 3.76
CA ASN A 97 11.49 12.49 3.43
C ASN A 97 10.67 12.55 2.12
N ILE A 98 9.83 13.56 2.02
CA ILE A 98 9.00 13.83 0.84
C ILE A 98 9.59 15.02 0.07
N LEU A 99 9.95 14.79 -1.19
CA LEU A 99 10.57 15.78 -2.08
C LEU A 99 9.57 16.26 -3.13
N PRO A 100 9.53 17.57 -3.46
CA PRO A 100 8.62 18.08 -4.48
C PRO A 100 8.99 17.59 -5.89
N LEU A 101 7.97 17.22 -6.66
CA LEU A 101 8.08 16.76 -8.05
C LEU A 101 7.14 17.59 -8.92
N GLN A 102 7.69 18.27 -9.92
CA GLN A 102 6.93 19.13 -10.83
C GLN A 102 6.74 18.45 -12.18
N ALA A 103 5.55 18.59 -12.76
CA ALA A 103 5.21 18.10 -14.10
C ALA A 103 5.20 19.27 -15.09
N PHE A 104 5.76 19.08 -16.28
CA PHE A 104 5.82 20.08 -17.34
C PHE A 104 5.25 19.47 -18.61
N ALA A 105 4.26 20.14 -19.21
CA ALA A 105 3.67 19.68 -20.47
C ALA A 105 4.71 19.64 -21.60
N ASN A 106 4.54 18.71 -22.54
CA ASN A 106 5.29 18.75 -23.79
C ASN A 106 5.01 20.08 -24.52
N GLY A 107 6.05 20.78 -24.97
CA GLY A 107 5.93 22.17 -25.43
C GLY A 107 6.08 23.22 -24.32
N SER A 108 6.53 22.87 -23.11
CA SER A 108 6.77 23.83 -22.02
C SER A 108 7.98 24.74 -22.28
N ARG A 109 8.01 25.88 -21.57
CA ARG A 109 9.18 26.78 -21.48
C ARG A 109 10.28 26.22 -20.59
N ARG A 110 9.96 25.33 -19.65
CA ARG A 110 10.95 24.66 -18.80
C ARG A 110 11.65 23.59 -19.64
N PRO A 111 12.96 23.64 -19.91
CA PRO A 111 13.62 22.59 -20.69
C PRO A 111 13.56 21.22 -19.98
N PRO A 112 13.47 20.10 -20.74
CA PRO A 112 13.74 18.79 -20.18
C PRO A 112 15.22 18.69 -19.74
N LEU A 113 15.49 17.94 -18.67
CA LEU A 113 16.85 17.74 -18.15
C LEU A 113 17.23 16.26 -18.14
N ALA A 114 18.53 15.96 -18.19
CA ALA A 114 19.01 14.62 -17.88
C ALA A 114 18.57 14.21 -16.47
N GLY A 115 18.10 12.98 -16.33
CA GLY A 115 17.47 12.46 -15.11
C GLY A 115 15.96 12.66 -15.01
N SER A 116 15.35 13.49 -15.88
CA SER A 116 13.90 13.71 -15.85
C SER A 116 13.14 12.44 -16.24
N LEU A 117 12.00 12.19 -15.59
CA LEU A 117 11.02 11.22 -16.07
C LEU A 117 10.33 11.81 -17.32
N LEU A 118 10.09 10.99 -18.34
CA LEU A 118 9.35 11.34 -19.55
C LEU A 118 8.13 10.42 -19.64
N ILE A 119 6.93 10.98 -19.70
CA ILE A 119 5.67 10.23 -19.57
C ILE A 119 4.85 10.32 -20.86
N TRP A 120 4.28 9.19 -21.26
CA TRP A 120 3.31 9.07 -22.35
C TRP A 120 1.92 8.76 -21.83
N GLN A 121 0.93 9.31 -22.52
CA GLN A 121 -0.47 9.00 -22.31
C GLN A 121 -0.80 7.59 -22.82
N LYS A 122 -1.87 6.99 -22.30
CA LYS A 122 -2.43 5.76 -22.87
C LYS A 122 -2.99 6.02 -24.28
N GLY A 123 -2.59 5.22 -25.26
CA GLY A 123 -3.00 5.37 -26.66
C GLY A 123 -1.95 4.84 -27.64
N GLY A 124 -2.37 4.54 -28.87
CA GLY A 124 -1.48 4.04 -29.94
C GLY A 124 -0.69 2.80 -29.53
N GLU A 125 0.62 2.83 -29.74
CA GLU A 125 1.57 1.81 -29.28
C GLU A 125 1.42 1.47 -27.78
N PHE A 126 1.07 2.46 -26.95
CA PHE A 126 0.92 2.36 -25.51
C PHE A 126 -0.54 2.26 -25.04
N LYS A 127 -1.41 1.70 -25.89
CA LYS A 127 -2.87 1.45 -25.73
C LYS A 127 -3.49 1.81 -24.38
N HIS A 128 -3.24 1.00 -23.35
CA HIS A 128 -3.91 1.10 -22.05
C HIS A 128 -2.96 1.54 -20.92
N THR A 129 -1.66 1.30 -21.09
CA THR A 129 -0.67 1.46 -20.02
C THR A 129 -0.03 2.85 -19.98
N GLY A 130 -0.06 3.57 -21.11
CA GLY A 130 0.91 4.65 -21.33
C GLY A 130 2.34 4.12 -21.28
N HIS A 131 3.29 5.02 -21.07
CA HIS A 131 4.70 4.65 -20.96
C HIS A 131 5.49 5.63 -20.09
N VAL A 132 6.63 5.17 -19.56
CA VAL A 132 7.59 6.01 -18.83
C VAL A 132 9.02 5.64 -19.25
N ALA A 133 9.81 6.68 -19.52
CA ALA A 133 11.25 6.57 -19.78
C ALA A 133 12.03 7.57 -18.91
N VAL A 134 13.35 7.44 -18.90
CA VAL A 134 14.25 8.42 -18.27
C VAL A 134 15.05 9.14 -19.35
N ILE A 135 15.06 10.46 -19.31
CA ILE A 135 15.91 11.28 -20.18
C ILE A 135 17.37 11.13 -19.72
N THR A 136 18.25 10.62 -20.58
CA THR A 136 19.66 10.40 -20.23
C THR A 136 20.54 11.57 -20.67
N GLN A 137 20.29 12.14 -21.85
CA GLN A 137 21.12 13.20 -22.43
C GLN A 137 20.28 14.12 -23.34
N LEU A 138 20.64 15.40 -23.39
CA LEU A 138 20.19 16.33 -24.40
C LEU A 138 21.36 16.64 -25.34
N ILE A 139 21.20 16.41 -26.65
CA ILE A 139 22.26 16.60 -27.64
C ILE A 139 21.67 17.29 -28.86
N GLY A 140 22.03 18.57 -29.06
CA GLY A 140 21.55 19.36 -30.20
C GLY A 140 20.03 19.40 -30.26
N ASN A 141 19.45 18.89 -31.35
CA ASN A 141 18.01 18.79 -31.58
C ASN A 141 17.43 17.41 -31.18
N LYS A 142 18.06 16.71 -30.24
CA LYS A 142 17.63 15.38 -29.80
C LYS A 142 17.67 15.21 -28.28
N VAL A 143 16.80 14.33 -27.80
CA VAL A 143 16.85 13.77 -26.46
C VAL A 143 17.16 12.27 -26.57
N ARG A 144 18.12 11.78 -25.80
CA ARG A 144 18.35 10.35 -25.60
C ARG A 144 17.62 9.90 -24.36
N ILE A 145 16.97 8.74 -24.44
CA ILE A 145 16.21 8.16 -23.34
C ILE A 145 16.66 6.73 -23.06
N ALA A 146 16.43 6.26 -21.84
CA ALA A 146 16.52 4.86 -21.46
C ALA A 146 15.17 4.39 -20.91
N GLU A 147 14.76 3.19 -21.29
CA GLU A 147 13.47 2.62 -20.91
C GLU A 147 13.51 1.08 -20.93
N GLN A 148 12.48 0.44 -20.38
CA GLN A 148 12.21 -0.99 -20.53
C GLN A 148 10.82 -1.20 -21.14
N ASN A 149 10.57 -2.40 -21.66
CA ASN A 149 9.30 -2.79 -22.29
C ASN A 149 8.96 -2.00 -23.58
N VAL A 150 10.00 -1.70 -24.38
CA VAL A 150 9.88 -1.21 -25.77
C VAL A 150 10.84 -1.98 -26.66
N ILE A 151 12.15 -1.87 -26.39
CA ILE A 151 13.20 -2.63 -27.09
C ILE A 151 13.52 -3.89 -26.28
N HIS A 152 13.61 -5.03 -26.98
CA HIS A 152 13.87 -6.34 -26.39
C HIS A 152 15.16 -7.01 -26.91
N SER A 153 15.89 -6.34 -27.80
CA SER A 153 17.18 -6.79 -28.33
C SER A 153 18.36 -6.16 -27.56
N PRO A 154 19.53 -6.83 -27.50
CA PRO A 154 20.71 -6.26 -26.87
C PRO A 154 21.13 -4.92 -27.48
N LEU A 155 21.45 -3.96 -26.62
CA LEU A 155 21.94 -2.64 -27.03
C LEU A 155 23.36 -2.76 -27.60
N PRO A 156 23.76 -1.86 -28.51
CA PRO A 156 25.14 -1.76 -28.96
C PRO A 156 26.12 -1.59 -27.78
N GLN A 157 27.31 -2.18 -27.91
CA GLN A 157 28.30 -2.17 -26.83
C GLN A 157 28.65 -0.74 -26.39
N GLY A 158 28.51 -0.46 -25.09
CA GLY A 158 28.77 0.85 -24.49
C GLY A 158 27.66 1.88 -24.68
N GLN A 159 26.61 1.59 -25.44
CA GLN A 159 25.45 2.48 -25.56
C GLN A 159 24.62 2.47 -24.28
N GLN A 160 24.33 3.67 -23.75
CA GLN A 160 23.59 3.86 -22.50
C GLN A 160 22.22 4.53 -22.68
N TRP A 161 21.57 4.26 -23.81
CA TRP A 161 20.25 4.80 -24.15
C TRP A 161 19.56 3.82 -25.13
N THR A 162 18.23 3.79 -25.11
CA THR A 162 17.39 2.91 -25.93
C THR A 162 16.96 3.58 -27.23
N ARG A 163 16.49 4.84 -27.14
CA ARG A 163 15.99 5.61 -28.30
C ARG A 163 16.50 7.05 -28.31
N GLU A 164 16.53 7.63 -29.51
CA GLU A 164 16.68 9.08 -29.72
C GLU A 164 15.35 9.67 -30.17
N LEU A 165 14.90 10.71 -29.49
CA LEU A 165 13.69 11.47 -29.81
C LEU A 165 14.07 12.86 -30.34
N THR A 166 13.28 13.40 -31.26
CA THR A 166 13.54 14.75 -31.79
C THR A 166 13.12 15.80 -30.77
N LEU A 167 14.00 16.76 -30.48
CA LEU A 167 13.74 17.94 -29.67
C LEU A 167 13.64 19.17 -30.56
N GLU A 168 12.45 19.76 -30.65
CA GLU A 168 12.24 21.05 -31.30
C GLU A 168 12.22 22.16 -30.27
N VAL A 169 13.00 23.22 -30.52
CA VAL A 169 12.98 24.44 -29.71
C VAL A 169 12.48 25.60 -30.56
N LYS A 170 11.29 26.12 -30.27
CA LYS A 170 10.67 27.23 -31.00
C LYS A 170 10.19 28.28 -30.02
N ASN A 171 10.67 29.52 -30.15
CA ASN A 171 10.31 30.64 -29.27
C ASN A 171 10.48 30.34 -27.76
N GLY A 172 11.49 29.54 -27.41
CA GLY A 172 11.74 29.09 -26.04
C GLY A 172 10.83 27.97 -25.53
N LEU A 173 9.99 27.38 -26.39
CA LEU A 173 9.19 26.20 -26.09
C LEU A 173 9.92 24.95 -26.56
N TYR A 174 10.02 23.96 -25.68
CA TYR A 174 10.70 22.69 -25.92
C TYR A 174 9.66 21.61 -26.22
N THR A 175 9.72 21.00 -27.40
CA THR A 175 8.77 19.94 -27.79
C THR A 175 9.54 18.68 -28.18
N ILE A 176 9.24 17.58 -27.50
CA ILE A 176 9.78 16.25 -27.82
C ILE A 176 8.80 15.54 -28.75
N LYS A 177 9.30 14.96 -29.84
CA LYS A 177 8.53 14.14 -30.77
C LYS A 177 8.94 12.68 -30.65
N ASP A 178 7.96 11.80 -30.49
CA ASP A 178 8.17 10.36 -30.39
C ASP A 178 8.57 9.75 -31.75
N THR A 179 9.12 8.53 -31.71
CA THR A 179 9.41 7.73 -32.90
C THR A 179 8.16 7.05 -33.46
N PHE A 180 7.11 6.89 -32.64
CA PHE A 180 5.81 6.38 -33.05
C PHE A 180 4.90 7.54 -33.48
N ALA A 181 4.04 7.28 -34.47
CA ALA A 181 3.16 8.30 -35.04
C ALA A 181 1.80 8.41 -34.30
N ASP A 182 1.46 7.42 -33.49
CA ASP A 182 0.16 7.26 -32.85
C ASP A 182 0.21 7.40 -31.31
N THR A 183 1.33 7.87 -30.76
CA THR A 183 1.55 8.08 -29.32
C THR A 183 1.44 9.56 -28.93
N GLU A 184 1.13 9.81 -27.66
CA GLU A 184 1.06 11.16 -27.09
C GLU A 184 2.02 11.26 -25.90
N ILE A 185 3.01 12.15 -25.99
CA ILE A 185 3.89 12.51 -24.88
C ILE A 185 3.16 13.57 -24.04
N LEU A 186 2.85 13.23 -22.79
CA LEU A 186 2.28 14.19 -21.83
C LEU A 186 3.30 15.27 -21.48
N GLY A 187 4.54 14.86 -21.21
CA GLY A 187 5.64 15.76 -20.85
C GLY A 187 6.66 15.11 -19.95
N TRP A 188 7.45 15.93 -19.24
CA TRP A 188 8.51 15.46 -18.34
C TRP A 188 8.29 15.95 -16.91
N MET A 189 8.94 15.27 -15.96
CA MET A 189 8.88 15.60 -14.54
C MET A 189 10.28 15.77 -13.95
N ILE A 190 10.42 16.80 -13.12
CA ILE A 190 11.69 17.20 -12.49
C ILE A 190 11.47 17.33 -10.99
N GLN A 191 12.37 16.74 -10.21
CA GLN A 191 12.42 16.96 -8.76
C GLN A 191 12.96 18.38 -8.53
N THR A 192 12.08 19.31 -8.17
CA THR A 192 12.43 20.71 -7.90
C THR A 192 11.33 21.41 -7.08
N ALA A 193 11.72 22.40 -6.28
CA ALA A 193 10.78 23.29 -5.60
C ALA A 193 10.31 24.44 -6.52
N ASP A 194 11.00 24.68 -7.64
CA ASP A 194 10.65 25.72 -8.61
C ASP A 194 9.42 25.30 -9.43
N ILE A 195 8.29 25.98 -9.17
CA ILE A 195 7.00 25.74 -9.82
C ILE A 195 6.83 26.50 -11.15
N GLU A 196 7.79 27.34 -11.55
CA GLU A 196 7.64 28.15 -12.74
C GLU A 196 7.48 27.25 -14.00
N HIS A 197 6.38 27.49 -14.73
CA HIS A 197 5.93 26.73 -15.89
C HIS A 197 5.46 25.29 -15.62
N SER A 198 5.32 24.88 -14.36
CA SER A 198 4.78 23.57 -14.02
C SER A 198 3.26 23.52 -14.17
N LEU A 199 2.73 22.30 -14.29
CA LEU A 199 1.30 22.03 -14.30
C LEU A 199 0.76 21.92 -12.87
N PRO A 200 -0.44 22.46 -12.59
CA PRO A 200 -1.11 22.19 -11.32
C PRO A 200 -1.38 20.69 -11.16
N GLN A 201 -1.54 20.23 -9.92
CA GLN A 201 -1.96 18.85 -9.68
C GLN A 201 -3.37 18.63 -10.25
N PRO A 202 -3.61 17.57 -11.04
CA PRO A 202 -4.93 17.31 -11.57
C PRO A 202 -5.91 16.98 -10.43
N VAL A 203 -7.13 17.50 -10.55
CA VAL A 203 -8.24 17.25 -9.62
C VAL A 203 -9.37 16.62 -10.41
N LEU A 204 -9.90 15.50 -9.90
CA LEU A 204 -11.01 14.82 -10.53
C LEU A 204 -12.30 15.67 -10.39
N PRO A 205 -13.12 15.82 -11.43
CA PRO A 205 -14.39 16.54 -11.33
C PRO A 205 -15.32 15.90 -10.29
N GLY A 206 -16.02 16.73 -9.51
CA GLY A 206 -16.91 16.28 -8.43
C GLY A 206 -17.93 15.23 -8.88
N GLU A 207 -18.59 15.43 -10.02
CA GLU A 207 -19.59 14.50 -10.55
C GLU A 207 -19.06 13.08 -10.77
N ALA A 208 -17.76 12.92 -11.04
CA ALA A 208 -17.13 11.61 -11.21
C ALA A 208 -16.99 10.84 -9.89
N MET A 209 -16.96 11.55 -8.75
CA MET A 209 -16.85 10.99 -7.39
C MET A 209 -18.20 10.69 -6.74
N ALA A 210 -19.32 10.98 -7.41
CA ALA A 210 -20.65 10.71 -6.87
C ALA A 210 -20.93 9.21 -6.76
N ILE A 211 -21.32 8.76 -5.56
CA ILE A 211 -21.78 7.39 -5.29
C ILE A 211 -23.25 7.27 -5.74
N LYS A 212 -23.55 6.26 -6.58
CA LYS A 212 -24.89 6.07 -7.13
C LYS A 212 -25.53 4.80 -6.57
N GLY A 213 -26.75 4.95 -6.02
CA GLY A 213 -27.56 3.80 -5.63
C GLY A 213 -28.13 3.08 -6.85
N ALA A 214 -28.11 1.76 -6.82
CA ALA A 214 -28.66 0.90 -7.84
C ALA A 214 -29.38 -0.31 -7.21
N ARG A 215 -30.17 -1.02 -8.03
CA ARG A 215 -30.98 -2.14 -7.54
C ARG A 215 -30.98 -3.30 -8.53
N LEU A 216 -30.84 -4.52 -8.00
CA LEU A 216 -30.98 -5.76 -8.76
C LEU A 216 -32.46 -6.13 -8.95
N PRO A 217 -32.84 -6.72 -10.11
CA PRO A 217 -34.16 -7.33 -10.25
C PRO A 217 -34.37 -8.43 -9.20
N ASN A 218 -35.44 -8.34 -8.43
CA ASN A 218 -35.75 -9.34 -7.41
C ASN A 218 -36.38 -10.59 -8.03
N LYS A 219 -35.58 -11.65 -8.20
CA LYS A 219 -35.99 -12.99 -8.63
C LYS A 219 -35.87 -14.02 -7.50
N GLY A 220 -35.75 -13.56 -6.25
CA GLY A 220 -35.52 -14.43 -5.10
C GLY A 220 -34.09 -14.97 -4.92
N GLN A 221 -33.09 -14.40 -5.61
CA GLN A 221 -31.69 -14.86 -5.59
C GLN A 221 -31.07 -14.92 -4.18
N TYR A 222 -31.52 -14.04 -3.28
CA TYR A 222 -31.02 -13.92 -1.90
C TYR A 222 -32.06 -14.38 -0.87
N ARG A 223 -33.07 -15.16 -1.28
CA ARG A 223 -34.01 -15.80 -0.35
C ARG A 223 -33.41 -17.12 0.15
N GLY A 224 -33.38 -17.33 1.46
CA GLY A 224 -32.83 -18.55 2.07
C GLY A 224 -31.31 -18.54 2.14
N ASN A 225 -30.70 -19.73 2.04
CA ASN A 225 -29.27 -19.93 2.31
C ASN A 225 -28.44 -19.71 1.02
N TRP A 226 -28.15 -18.44 0.71
CA TRP A 226 -27.39 -18.06 -0.49
C TRP A 226 -25.87 -17.97 -0.27
N LEU A 227 -25.43 -18.03 1.00
CA LEU A 227 -24.02 -18.24 1.36
C LEU A 227 -23.75 -19.75 1.44
N ASN A 228 -22.57 -20.16 1.02
CA ASN A 228 -22.18 -21.57 0.94
C ASN A 228 -21.62 -22.07 2.28
N GLU A 229 -22.48 -22.61 3.15
CA GLU A 229 -22.08 -23.18 4.44
C GLU A 229 -21.17 -24.43 4.35
N LYS A 230 -20.90 -24.97 3.14
CA LYS A 230 -19.86 -25.99 2.94
C LYS A 230 -18.46 -25.41 2.96
N ASP A 231 -18.30 -24.12 2.65
CA ASP A 231 -17.07 -23.39 2.88
C ASP A 231 -17.02 -23.00 4.37
N SER A 232 -16.01 -23.47 5.09
CA SER A 232 -15.89 -23.24 6.54
C SER A 232 -15.88 -21.75 6.91
N LEU A 233 -15.34 -20.89 6.05
CA LEU A 233 -15.22 -19.47 6.28
C LEU A 233 -16.55 -18.75 6.07
N GLN A 234 -17.31 -19.12 5.04
CA GLN A 234 -18.68 -18.62 4.86
C GLN A 234 -19.61 -19.14 5.95
N LYS A 235 -19.40 -20.39 6.42
CA LYS A 235 -20.13 -20.93 7.56
C LYS A 235 -19.86 -20.12 8.83
N ALA A 236 -18.59 -19.79 9.12
CA ALA A 236 -18.23 -18.95 10.27
C ALA A 236 -18.90 -17.57 10.22
N TYR A 237 -18.98 -16.95 9.03
CA TYR A 237 -19.73 -15.71 8.83
C TYR A 237 -21.24 -15.90 9.10
N VAL A 238 -21.85 -16.97 8.59
CA VAL A 238 -23.28 -17.27 8.82
C VAL A 238 -23.57 -17.52 10.30
N GLU A 239 -22.66 -18.16 11.04
CA GLU A 239 -22.81 -18.38 12.49
C GLU A 239 -22.83 -17.05 13.28
N ALA A 240 -22.10 -16.03 12.82
CA ALA A 240 -22.07 -14.70 13.43
C ALA A 240 -23.20 -13.77 12.96
N ASN A 241 -23.50 -13.75 11.65
CA ASN A 241 -24.34 -12.73 11.03
C ASN A 241 -25.59 -13.28 10.33
N GLY A 242 -25.72 -14.60 10.21
CA GLY A 242 -26.72 -15.26 9.38
C GLY A 242 -26.46 -15.09 7.87
N HIS A 243 -27.45 -15.45 7.05
CA HIS A 243 -27.40 -15.25 5.58
C HIS A 243 -27.71 -13.80 5.18
N VAL A 244 -27.07 -12.83 5.82
CA VAL A 244 -27.37 -11.40 5.69
C VAL A 244 -26.08 -10.60 5.51
N ILE A 245 -26.12 -9.60 4.63
CA ILE A 245 -25.02 -8.62 4.43
C ILE A 245 -25.46 -7.20 4.76
N ASN A 246 -26.74 -6.90 4.61
CA ASN A 246 -27.35 -5.60 4.86
C ASN A 246 -28.89 -5.78 4.98
N LYS A 247 -29.62 -4.68 5.17
CA LYS A 247 -31.10 -4.71 5.25
C LYS A 247 -31.78 -5.12 3.95
N ASP A 248 -31.15 -4.87 2.80
CA ASP A 248 -31.73 -5.10 1.49
C ASP A 248 -30.65 -5.57 0.50
N PRO A 249 -30.48 -6.90 0.34
CA PRO A 249 -29.41 -7.45 -0.50
C PRO A 249 -29.63 -7.21 -2.00
N TYR A 250 -30.76 -6.60 -2.39
CA TYR A 250 -31.01 -6.18 -3.76
C TYR A 250 -30.52 -4.76 -4.03
N GLN A 251 -30.29 -3.95 -3.00
CA GLN A 251 -29.74 -2.61 -3.12
C GLN A 251 -28.21 -2.68 -3.08
N TYR A 252 -27.56 -1.98 -4.01
CA TYR A 252 -26.12 -1.83 -4.06
C TYR A 252 -25.74 -0.41 -4.49
N PHE A 253 -24.45 -0.10 -4.42
CA PHE A 253 -23.91 1.19 -4.82
C PHE A 253 -22.86 1.01 -5.91
N THR A 254 -22.70 2.04 -6.75
CA THR A 254 -21.67 2.08 -7.79
C THR A 254 -20.87 3.38 -7.68
N ILE A 255 -19.60 3.27 -8.05
CA ILE A 255 -18.69 4.39 -8.29
C ILE A 255 -18.12 4.24 -9.70
N THR A 256 -17.56 5.32 -10.25
CA THR A 256 -16.90 5.27 -11.55
C THR A 256 -15.49 4.70 -11.43
N GLU A 257 -14.95 4.13 -12.51
CA GLU A 257 -13.54 3.70 -12.57
C GLU A 257 -12.58 4.87 -12.26
N SER A 258 -12.94 6.09 -12.63
CA SER A 258 -12.15 7.28 -12.28
C SER A 258 -12.17 7.60 -10.79
N ALA A 259 -13.29 7.38 -10.09
CA ALA A 259 -13.35 7.52 -8.63
C ALA A 259 -12.54 6.44 -7.93
N GLU A 260 -12.58 5.21 -8.43
CA GLU A 260 -11.71 4.13 -7.95
C GLU A 260 -10.22 4.45 -8.14
N GLN A 261 -9.82 4.96 -9.31
CA GLN A 261 -8.46 5.43 -9.55
C GLN A 261 -8.04 6.56 -8.58
N GLU A 262 -8.95 7.47 -8.25
CA GLU A 262 -8.69 8.53 -7.26
C GLU A 262 -8.55 7.95 -5.84
N LEU A 263 -9.33 6.92 -5.48
CA LEU A 263 -9.18 6.19 -4.21
C LEU A 263 -7.85 5.45 -4.14
N ILE A 264 -7.43 4.77 -5.20
CA ILE A 264 -6.12 4.12 -5.30
C ILE A 264 -5.01 5.16 -5.11
N LYS A 265 -5.07 6.27 -5.85
CA LYS A 265 -4.10 7.36 -5.75
C LYS A 265 -4.03 7.93 -4.33
N ALA A 266 -5.18 8.26 -3.74
CA ALA A 266 -5.27 8.83 -2.40
C ALA A 266 -4.75 7.87 -1.34
N THR A 267 -5.07 6.58 -1.43
CA THR A 267 -4.61 5.55 -0.49
C THR A 267 -3.09 5.43 -0.50
N ASN A 268 -2.49 5.38 -1.69
CA ASN A 268 -1.04 5.30 -1.88
C ASN A 268 -0.32 6.56 -1.35
N GLU A 269 -0.83 7.74 -1.72
CA GLU A 269 -0.30 9.03 -1.30
C GLU A 269 -0.38 9.22 0.22
N LEU A 270 -1.56 8.96 0.80
CA LEU A 270 -1.78 9.07 2.24
C LEU A 270 -0.94 8.07 3.00
N HIS A 271 -0.80 6.81 2.56
CA HIS A 271 0.03 5.84 3.26
C HIS A 271 1.47 6.35 3.44
N LEU A 272 2.06 6.93 2.39
CA LEU A 272 3.38 7.55 2.48
C LEU A 272 3.41 8.79 3.39
N MET A 273 2.37 9.62 3.36
CA MET A 273 2.25 10.76 4.28
C MET A 273 2.15 10.33 5.75
N TYR A 274 1.37 9.29 6.05
CA TYR A 274 1.26 8.70 7.39
C TYR A 274 2.59 8.11 7.86
N LEU A 275 3.33 7.43 6.98
CA LEU A 275 4.66 6.91 7.30
C LEU A 275 5.69 8.04 7.51
N HIS A 276 5.62 9.10 6.71
CA HIS A 276 6.44 10.30 6.91
C HIS A 276 6.15 10.96 8.27
N ALA A 277 4.87 11.15 8.61
CA ALA A 277 4.47 11.68 9.91
C ALA A 277 4.89 10.77 11.06
N THR A 278 4.78 9.45 10.88
CA THR A 278 5.25 8.45 11.85
C THR A 278 6.75 8.59 12.10
N ASP A 279 7.56 8.72 11.05
CA ASP A 279 9.01 8.95 11.20
C ASP A 279 9.33 10.25 11.96
N LYS A 280 8.58 11.33 11.70
CA LYS A 280 8.70 12.59 12.45
C LYS A 280 8.38 12.42 13.93
N VAL A 281 7.28 11.74 14.24
CA VAL A 281 6.87 11.44 15.63
C VAL A 281 7.95 10.60 16.33
N MET A 282 8.49 9.58 15.67
CA MET A 282 9.54 8.73 16.27
C MET A 282 10.84 9.49 16.59
N LYS A 283 11.13 10.58 15.87
CA LYS A 283 12.32 11.42 16.03
C LYS A 283 12.15 12.56 17.05
N ASP A 284 10.94 12.82 17.53
CA ASP A 284 10.64 13.95 18.42
C ASP A 284 9.80 13.49 19.62
N ASP A 285 10.42 13.48 20.80
CA ASP A 285 9.76 13.13 22.07
C ASP A 285 8.55 14.02 22.38
N SER A 286 8.54 15.29 21.93
CA SER A 286 7.43 16.20 22.16
C SER A 286 6.18 15.81 21.36
N LEU A 287 6.38 15.35 20.11
CA LEU A 287 5.31 14.80 19.29
C LEU A 287 4.83 13.45 19.82
N LEU A 288 5.76 12.54 20.16
CA LEU A 288 5.41 11.21 20.68
C LEU A 288 4.63 11.29 22.01
N ALA A 289 4.88 12.30 22.84
CA ALA A 289 4.13 12.52 24.07
C ALA A 289 2.63 12.78 23.84
N LEU A 290 2.24 13.29 22.67
CA LEU A 290 0.83 13.60 22.34
C LEU A 290 -0.03 12.34 22.10
N PHE A 291 0.61 11.19 21.91
CA PHE A 291 -0.05 9.91 21.64
C PHE A 291 -0.48 9.16 22.92
N ASP A 292 -0.10 9.67 24.09
CA ASP A 292 -0.40 9.08 25.40
C ASP A 292 0.02 7.59 25.53
N ILE A 293 1.15 7.23 24.90
CA ILE A 293 1.73 5.89 25.02
C ILE A 293 2.72 5.88 26.19
N PRO A 294 2.67 4.87 27.10
CA PRO A 294 3.60 4.72 28.21
C PRO A 294 5.07 4.87 27.78
N LYS A 295 5.80 5.78 28.43
CA LYS A 295 7.20 6.13 28.08
C LYS A 295 8.14 4.93 28.00
N ILE A 296 7.87 3.89 28.79
CA ILE A 296 8.65 2.64 28.80
C ILE A 296 8.63 1.93 27.43
N LEU A 297 7.61 2.18 26.59
CA LEU A 297 7.46 1.61 25.26
C LEU A 297 8.14 2.43 24.17
N TRP A 298 8.54 3.69 24.42
CA TRP A 298 9.12 4.56 23.39
C TRP A 298 10.39 3.98 22.74
N PRO A 299 11.35 3.39 23.49
CA PRO A 299 12.49 2.72 22.86
C PRO A 299 12.05 1.54 21.98
N ARG A 300 11.00 0.81 22.37
CA ARG A 300 10.49 -0.34 21.60
C ARG A 300 9.75 0.11 20.33
N LEU A 301 9.01 1.20 20.38
CA LEU A 301 8.38 1.83 19.21
C LEU A 301 9.42 2.18 18.16
N ARG A 302 10.49 2.88 18.57
CA ARG A 302 11.61 3.26 17.70
C ARG A 302 12.32 2.06 17.10
N LEU A 303 12.59 1.02 17.89
CA LEU A 303 13.18 -0.23 17.41
C LEU A 303 12.25 -0.96 16.44
N SER A 304 10.94 -0.95 16.69
CA SER A 304 9.92 -1.50 15.80
C SER A 304 9.93 -0.76 14.46
N TRP A 305 9.88 0.58 14.47
CA TRP A 305 9.96 1.41 13.27
C TRP A 305 11.20 1.08 12.43
N GLN A 306 12.36 1.07 13.06
CA GLN A 306 13.64 0.82 12.38
C GLN A 306 13.73 -0.59 11.79
N ARG A 307 13.27 -1.63 12.51
CA ARG A 307 13.49 -3.04 12.12
C ARG A 307 12.34 -3.66 11.34
N ARG A 308 11.14 -3.07 11.44
CA ARG A 308 9.88 -3.60 10.89
C ARG A 308 9.22 -2.63 9.91
N ARG A 309 9.98 -1.68 9.35
CA ARG A 309 9.54 -0.62 8.43
C ARG A 309 8.66 -1.09 7.27
N HIS A 310 8.91 -2.29 6.75
CA HIS A 310 8.21 -2.88 5.60
C HIS A 310 7.41 -4.13 5.96
N HIS A 311 7.12 -4.35 7.24
CA HIS A 311 6.47 -5.59 7.71
C HIS A 311 5.00 -5.39 8.10
N MET A 312 4.38 -4.27 7.71
CA MET A 312 2.94 -4.09 7.82
C MET A 312 2.25 -4.97 6.76
N ILE A 313 1.18 -5.69 7.11
CA ILE A 313 0.45 -6.57 6.19
C ILE A 313 -0.76 -5.85 5.59
N THR A 314 -1.59 -5.23 6.42
CA THR A 314 -2.82 -4.57 5.95
C THR A 314 -3.29 -3.47 6.89
N GLY A 315 -4.14 -2.58 6.39
CA GLY A 315 -4.84 -1.54 7.14
C GLY A 315 -6.01 -1.00 6.32
N ARG A 316 -6.89 -0.21 6.95
CA ARG A 316 -8.10 0.33 6.32
C ARG A 316 -8.21 1.84 6.53
N MET A 317 -8.32 2.60 5.44
CA MET A 317 -8.58 4.04 5.50
C MET A 317 -10.07 4.32 5.36
N ASP A 318 -10.57 5.23 6.19
CA ASP A 318 -11.97 5.62 6.17
C ASP A 318 -12.10 6.98 5.48
N PHE A 319 -12.91 7.04 4.42
CA PHE A 319 -13.04 8.22 3.57
C PHE A 319 -14.47 8.78 3.55
N CYS A 320 -14.55 10.09 3.35
CA CYS A 320 -15.72 10.75 2.76
C CYS A 320 -15.45 11.00 1.29
N MET A 321 -16.31 10.48 0.41
CA MET A 321 -16.22 10.71 -1.03
C MET A 321 -17.59 11.10 -1.59
N ASP A 322 -17.67 12.26 -2.22
CA ASP A 322 -18.81 12.72 -3.01
C ASP A 322 -18.39 13.85 -3.98
N GLU A 323 -19.36 14.60 -4.50
CA GLU A 323 -19.14 15.71 -5.42
C GLU A 323 -18.25 16.85 -4.88
N ARG A 324 -18.10 16.95 -3.55
CA ARG A 324 -17.24 17.94 -2.89
C ARG A 324 -15.76 17.54 -2.94
N GLY A 325 -15.47 16.26 -3.17
CA GLY A 325 -14.11 15.72 -3.19
C GLY A 325 -13.96 14.46 -2.35
N LEU A 326 -12.70 14.17 -2.02
CA LEU A 326 -12.28 13.04 -1.22
C LEU A 326 -11.54 13.52 0.04
N LYS A 327 -11.96 13.08 1.22
CA LYS A 327 -11.33 13.42 2.50
C LYS A 327 -11.13 12.17 3.35
N VAL A 328 -9.98 12.04 4.00
CA VAL A 328 -9.69 10.94 4.93
C VAL A 328 -10.10 11.33 6.35
N TYR A 329 -10.81 10.43 7.04
CA TYR A 329 -11.17 10.62 8.45
C TYR A 329 -10.13 10.05 9.40
N GLU A 330 -9.60 8.87 9.07
CA GLU A 330 -8.58 8.14 9.83
C GLU A 330 -7.96 7.00 9.01
N TYR A 331 -6.91 6.40 9.57
CA TYR A 331 -6.25 5.23 9.03
C TYR A 331 -6.11 4.14 10.10
N ASN A 332 -6.96 3.11 10.01
CA ASN A 332 -6.92 1.93 10.87
C ASN A 332 -5.73 1.05 10.48
N ALA A 333 -4.53 1.38 10.96
CA ALA A 333 -3.27 0.71 10.60
C ALA A 333 -2.88 -0.45 11.52
N ASP A 334 -3.54 -0.60 12.68
CA ASP A 334 -3.19 -1.59 13.70
C ASP A 334 -4.02 -2.88 13.58
N SER A 335 -5.34 -2.77 13.77
CA SER A 335 -6.28 -3.88 13.74
C SER A 335 -7.49 -3.51 12.89
N ALA A 336 -7.32 -3.63 11.57
CA ALA A 336 -8.43 -3.43 10.63
C ALA A 336 -9.20 -4.73 10.41
N SER A 337 -10.51 -4.59 10.23
CA SER A 337 -11.45 -5.65 9.86
C SER A 337 -12.13 -5.32 8.51
N CYS A 338 -13.22 -6.00 8.18
CA CYS A 338 -13.98 -5.89 6.92
C CYS A 338 -13.36 -6.61 5.70
N HIS A 339 -12.25 -7.34 5.89
CA HIS A 339 -11.61 -8.09 4.81
C HIS A 339 -12.48 -9.23 4.28
N THR A 340 -13.14 -9.97 5.17
CA THR A 340 -13.99 -11.10 4.79
C THR A 340 -15.23 -10.63 4.03
N GLU A 341 -15.83 -9.54 4.50
CA GLU A 341 -16.99 -8.90 3.90
C GLU A 341 -16.68 -8.47 2.46
N GLY A 342 -15.61 -7.70 2.26
CA GLY A 342 -15.20 -7.22 0.94
C GLY A 342 -14.67 -8.32 0.01
N GLY A 343 -13.74 -9.13 0.51
CA GLY A 343 -12.96 -10.08 -0.30
C GLY A 343 -13.61 -11.45 -0.49
N LEU A 344 -14.70 -11.77 0.20
CA LEU A 344 -15.37 -13.07 0.07
C LEU A 344 -16.90 -12.97 0.03
N ILE A 345 -17.50 -12.25 0.97
CA ILE A 345 -18.97 -12.24 1.09
C ILE A 345 -19.59 -11.44 -0.06
N LEU A 346 -19.02 -10.28 -0.42
CA LEU A 346 -19.44 -9.53 -1.61
C LEU A 346 -19.16 -10.28 -2.92
N GLU A 347 -18.08 -11.07 -2.99
CA GLU A 347 -17.83 -11.96 -4.11
C GLU A 347 -18.94 -13.02 -4.27
N GLN A 348 -19.36 -13.63 -3.17
CA GLN A 348 -20.47 -14.58 -3.18
C GLN A 348 -21.79 -13.88 -3.55
N TRP A 349 -22.02 -12.66 -3.06
CA TRP A 349 -23.19 -11.85 -3.43
C TRP A 349 -23.23 -11.55 -4.93
N LEU A 350 -22.08 -11.18 -5.52
CA LEU A 350 -21.92 -10.89 -6.93
C LEU A 350 -22.23 -12.13 -7.76
N LYS A 351 -21.58 -13.27 -7.46
CA LYS A 351 -21.79 -14.57 -8.14
C LYS A 351 -23.24 -15.03 -8.10
N GLN A 352 -23.94 -14.75 -7.00
CA GLN A 352 -25.31 -15.20 -6.78
C GLN A 352 -26.37 -14.40 -7.57
N GLY A 353 -26.16 -13.09 -7.82
CA GLY A 353 -27.25 -12.27 -8.35
C GLY A 353 -26.88 -11.05 -9.18
N TYR A 354 -25.60 -10.71 -9.33
CA TYR A 354 -25.16 -9.59 -10.18
C TYR A 354 -24.84 -10.09 -11.60
N TYR A 355 -25.49 -9.49 -12.60
CA TYR A 355 -25.32 -9.82 -14.03
C TYR A 355 -24.90 -8.60 -14.87
N GLY A 356 -24.34 -7.57 -14.23
CA GLY A 356 -23.84 -6.38 -14.90
C GLY A 356 -22.39 -6.55 -15.39
N THR A 357 -21.80 -5.46 -15.86
CA THR A 357 -20.40 -5.41 -16.34
C THR A 357 -19.43 -4.80 -15.33
N GLY A 358 -19.91 -4.38 -14.15
CA GLY A 358 -19.06 -3.92 -13.06
C GLY A 358 -18.35 -5.08 -12.36
N HIS A 359 -17.43 -4.75 -11.47
CA HIS A 359 -16.68 -5.70 -10.65
C HIS A 359 -16.73 -5.27 -9.18
N ASN A 360 -16.33 -6.17 -8.27
CA ASN A 360 -16.12 -5.86 -6.87
C ASN A 360 -14.67 -5.35 -6.69
N PRO A 361 -14.45 -4.12 -6.20
CA PRO A 361 -13.10 -3.57 -6.07
C PRO A 361 -12.22 -4.32 -5.04
N ALA A 362 -12.81 -5.22 -4.23
CA ALA A 362 -12.09 -6.04 -3.25
C ALA A 362 -11.88 -7.51 -3.71
N GLU A 363 -12.20 -7.86 -4.96
CA GLU A 363 -12.21 -9.26 -5.45
C GLU A 363 -10.86 -9.99 -5.29
N ASN A 364 -9.74 -9.26 -5.33
CA ASN A 364 -8.39 -9.82 -5.25
C ASN A 364 -7.77 -9.74 -3.84
N LEU A 365 -8.53 -9.36 -2.80
CA LEU A 365 -7.99 -9.06 -1.48
C LEU A 365 -7.27 -10.26 -0.83
N LEU A 366 -7.77 -11.49 -1.03
CA LEU A 366 -7.13 -12.69 -0.52
C LEU A 366 -5.74 -12.91 -1.14
N ASP A 367 -5.62 -12.71 -2.44
CA ASP A 367 -4.38 -12.87 -3.20
C ASP A 367 -3.37 -11.79 -2.82
N GLU A 368 -3.82 -10.54 -2.62
CA GLU A 368 -2.97 -9.45 -2.15
C GLU A 368 -2.41 -9.71 -0.74
N LEU A 369 -3.24 -10.22 0.18
CA LEU A 369 -2.78 -10.60 1.52
C LEU A 369 -1.80 -11.77 1.47
N ALA A 370 -2.06 -12.79 0.66
CA ALA A 370 -1.12 -13.89 0.47
C ALA A 370 0.22 -13.38 -0.11
N GLY A 371 0.17 -12.44 -1.06
CA GLY A 371 1.33 -11.74 -1.59
C GLY A 371 2.10 -10.98 -0.50
N ALA A 372 1.42 -10.27 0.38
CA ALA A 372 2.04 -9.57 1.51
C ALA A 372 2.73 -10.55 2.47
N TRP A 373 2.09 -11.66 2.81
CA TRP A 373 2.68 -12.70 3.67
C TRP A 373 3.93 -13.34 3.04
N LYS A 374 3.90 -13.68 1.74
CA LYS A 374 5.05 -14.26 1.02
C LYS A 374 6.29 -13.36 1.06
N HIS A 375 6.11 -12.04 1.03
CA HIS A 375 7.21 -11.07 1.09
C HIS A 375 7.49 -10.55 2.51
N SER A 376 6.71 -11.00 3.49
CA SER A 376 6.96 -10.71 4.90
C SER A 376 8.17 -11.50 5.40
N ARG A 377 8.59 -11.18 6.63
CA ARG A 377 9.58 -11.98 7.38
C ARG A 377 8.92 -12.81 8.49
N ALA A 378 7.65 -13.19 8.31
CA ALA A 378 6.96 -14.08 9.24
C ALA A 378 7.73 -15.41 9.38
N ARG A 379 7.65 -16.03 10.56
CA ARG A 379 8.28 -17.33 10.80
C ARG A 379 7.38 -18.44 10.22
N PRO A 380 7.91 -19.64 9.95
CA PRO A 380 7.17 -20.69 9.23
C PRO A 380 5.81 -21.08 9.84
N PHE A 381 5.66 -20.91 11.16
CA PHE A 381 4.40 -21.15 11.87
C PHE A 381 3.92 -19.87 12.54
N VAL A 382 2.67 -19.50 12.26
CA VAL A 382 2.03 -18.29 12.78
C VAL A 382 0.86 -18.65 13.70
N HIS A 383 0.95 -18.25 14.96
CA HIS A 383 -0.20 -18.28 15.87
C HIS A 383 -1.11 -17.10 15.55
N ILE A 384 -2.39 -17.37 15.32
CA ILE A 384 -3.42 -16.35 15.06
C ILE A 384 -4.14 -16.12 16.38
N MET A 385 -3.95 -14.97 17.00
CA MET A 385 -4.57 -14.61 18.28
C MET A 385 -5.84 -13.81 18.04
N GLN A 386 -6.97 -14.33 18.51
CA GLN A 386 -8.24 -13.63 18.50
C GLN A 386 -8.90 -13.60 19.88
N ASP A 387 -9.89 -12.74 20.08
CA ASP A 387 -10.76 -12.80 21.24
C ASP A 387 -11.83 -13.90 21.07
N LYS A 388 -12.61 -14.15 22.13
CA LYS A 388 -13.70 -15.13 22.18
C LYS A 388 -15.02 -14.55 21.64
N GLU A 389 -14.94 -13.82 20.53
CA GLU A 389 -16.09 -13.25 19.84
C GLU A 389 -16.38 -13.98 18.53
N LEU A 390 -17.65 -14.23 18.24
CA LEU A 390 -18.05 -14.94 17.02
C LEU A 390 -17.70 -14.14 15.75
N GLU A 391 -17.76 -12.82 15.81
CA GLU A 391 -17.44 -11.93 14.69
C GLU A 391 -15.95 -12.00 14.32
N GLU A 392 -15.07 -12.24 15.30
CA GLU A 392 -13.64 -12.40 15.02
C GLU A 392 -13.28 -13.75 14.39
N ASN A 393 -14.11 -14.78 14.55
CA ASN A 393 -13.84 -16.12 14.02
C ASN A 393 -13.66 -16.11 12.50
N TYR A 394 -14.58 -15.50 11.77
CA TYR A 394 -14.49 -15.45 10.31
C TYR A 394 -13.38 -14.51 9.84
N HIS A 395 -13.04 -13.48 10.61
CA HIS A 395 -11.93 -12.60 10.29
C HIS A 395 -10.58 -13.33 10.44
N ALA A 396 -10.37 -14.01 11.56
CA ALA A 396 -9.18 -14.83 11.81
C ALA A 396 -9.03 -15.96 10.79
N GLN A 397 -10.12 -16.65 10.43
CA GLN A 397 -10.09 -17.71 9.41
C GLN A 397 -9.79 -17.16 8.00
N PHE A 398 -10.23 -15.94 7.67
CA PHE A 398 -9.88 -15.31 6.39
C PHE A 398 -8.38 -15.04 6.30
N ILE A 399 -7.78 -14.53 7.38
CA ILE A 399 -6.34 -14.34 7.46
C ILE A 399 -5.59 -15.67 7.46
N GLN A 400 -6.11 -16.68 8.16
CA GLN A 400 -5.57 -18.04 8.12
C GLN A 400 -5.51 -18.61 6.70
N ARG A 401 -6.56 -18.37 5.89
CA ARG A 401 -6.61 -18.76 4.49
C ARG A 401 -5.53 -18.06 3.67
N SER A 402 -5.32 -16.76 3.89
CA SER A 402 -4.25 -16.00 3.22
C SER A 402 -2.84 -16.49 3.60
N LEU A 403 -2.60 -16.82 4.87
CA LEU A 403 -1.35 -17.42 5.36
C LEU A 403 -1.10 -18.80 4.73
N THR A 404 -2.14 -19.63 4.68
CA THR A 404 -2.06 -20.96 4.07
C THR A 404 -1.73 -20.87 2.58
N GLN A 405 -2.37 -19.95 1.85
CA GLN A 405 -2.07 -19.69 0.43
C GLN A 405 -0.65 -19.14 0.22
N ALA A 406 -0.11 -18.43 1.21
CA ALA A 406 1.27 -17.97 1.22
C ALA A 406 2.29 -19.06 1.65
N GLY A 407 1.83 -20.25 2.04
CA GLY A 407 2.68 -21.39 2.42
C GLY A 407 3.06 -21.45 3.89
N PHE A 408 2.39 -20.71 4.77
CA PHE A 408 2.62 -20.74 6.22
C PHE A 408 1.73 -21.77 6.91
N GLU A 409 2.27 -22.46 7.91
CA GLU A 409 1.46 -23.18 8.88
C GLU A 409 0.89 -22.20 9.90
N SER A 410 -0.28 -22.50 10.47
CA SER A 410 -0.89 -21.63 11.48
C SER A 410 -1.83 -22.36 12.42
N LYS A 411 -2.04 -21.78 13.61
CA LYS A 411 -3.04 -22.22 14.60
C LYS A 411 -3.75 -21.00 15.18
N ILE A 412 -5.08 -21.05 15.16
CA ILE A 412 -5.93 -20.04 15.81
C ILE A 412 -5.98 -20.32 17.32
N LEU A 413 -5.78 -19.28 18.12
CA LEU A 413 -5.90 -19.27 19.57
C LEU A 413 -7.10 -18.41 19.95
N PHE A 414 -8.04 -19.00 20.70
CA PHE A 414 -9.27 -18.34 21.14
C PHE A 414 -9.11 -17.80 22.57
N GLY A 415 -8.91 -16.48 22.69
CA GLY A 415 -8.49 -15.87 23.94
C GLY A 415 -7.09 -16.33 24.35
N LEU A 416 -6.82 -16.41 25.65
CA LEU A 416 -5.47 -16.63 26.20
C LEU A 416 -5.31 -17.95 26.98
N ASP A 417 -6.40 -18.70 27.19
CA ASP A 417 -6.42 -19.88 28.07
C ASP A 417 -5.52 -21.03 27.60
N GLU A 418 -5.25 -21.12 26.29
CA GLU A 418 -4.36 -22.14 25.72
C GLU A 418 -2.87 -21.83 25.92
N LEU A 419 -2.54 -20.60 26.34
CA LEU A 419 -1.17 -20.17 26.51
C LEU A 419 -0.69 -20.46 27.92
N ARG A 420 0.56 -20.89 28.02
CA ARG A 420 1.23 -21.16 29.29
C ARG A 420 2.73 -20.95 29.17
N TRP A 421 3.41 -21.00 30.30
CA TRP A 421 4.86 -21.04 30.35
C TRP A 421 5.36 -22.47 30.57
N ASP A 422 6.46 -22.82 29.90
CA ASP A 422 7.22 -24.02 30.29
C ASP A 422 8.04 -23.78 31.57
N ALA A 423 8.79 -24.79 32.01
CA ALA A 423 9.62 -24.70 33.22
C ALA A 423 10.71 -23.62 33.14
N ALA A 424 11.11 -23.19 31.94
CA ALA A 424 12.11 -22.15 31.72
C ALA A 424 11.50 -20.75 31.48
N GLY A 425 10.17 -20.63 31.49
CA GLY A 425 9.47 -19.37 31.20
C GLY A 425 9.29 -19.07 29.71
N GLN A 426 9.45 -20.07 28.83
CA GLN A 426 9.15 -19.94 27.41
C GLN A 426 7.64 -19.99 27.19
N LEU A 427 7.14 -19.12 26.30
CA LEU A 427 5.73 -19.07 25.96
C LEU A 427 5.38 -20.20 24.99
N ILE A 428 4.46 -21.07 25.38
CA ILE A 428 4.00 -22.22 24.62
C ILE A 428 2.48 -22.26 24.53
N ASP A 429 1.95 -22.88 23.48
CA ASP A 429 0.52 -23.17 23.33
C ASP A 429 0.10 -24.47 24.01
N ALA A 430 -1.17 -24.85 23.83
CA ALA A 430 -1.78 -26.03 24.42
C ALA A 430 -1.07 -27.35 24.04
N ASP A 431 -0.43 -27.40 22.87
CA ASP A 431 0.28 -28.58 22.34
C ASP A 431 1.78 -28.57 22.73
N GLY A 432 2.22 -27.55 23.48
CA GLY A 432 3.62 -27.37 23.86
C GLY A 432 4.49 -26.76 22.75
N ARG A 433 3.88 -26.22 21.68
CA ARG A 433 4.62 -25.54 20.62
C ARG A 433 4.98 -24.13 21.07
N LEU A 434 6.22 -23.72 20.80
CA LEU A 434 6.69 -22.36 21.10
C LEU A 434 5.90 -21.32 20.31
N VAL A 435 5.37 -20.33 21.01
CA VAL A 435 4.71 -19.16 20.41
C VAL A 435 5.75 -18.10 20.16
N ASN A 436 6.03 -17.86 18.88
CA ASN A 436 7.18 -17.05 18.49
C ASN A 436 6.91 -16.17 17.26
N CYS A 437 5.77 -16.34 16.58
CA CYS A 437 5.28 -15.47 15.52
C CYS A 437 3.76 -15.40 15.63
N VAL A 438 3.22 -14.19 15.69
CA VAL A 438 1.81 -13.95 15.98
C VAL A 438 1.24 -13.00 14.94
N TRP A 439 0.06 -13.32 14.42
CA TRP A 439 -0.86 -12.33 13.88
C TRP A 439 -2.01 -12.14 14.88
N LYS A 440 -2.46 -10.91 15.12
CA LYS A 440 -3.48 -10.59 16.14
C LYS A 440 -4.68 -9.86 15.55
N THR A 441 -5.88 -10.14 16.06
CA THR A 441 -7.07 -9.27 15.90
C THR A 441 -7.08 -8.16 16.94
N TRP A 442 -6.58 -8.45 18.16
CA TRP A 442 -6.48 -7.51 19.27
C TRP A 442 -5.78 -6.20 18.86
N ALA A 443 -6.36 -5.06 19.24
CA ALA A 443 -5.66 -3.79 19.16
C ALA A 443 -4.45 -3.79 20.10
N TRP A 444 -3.35 -3.13 19.69
CA TRP A 444 -2.21 -2.90 20.58
C TRP A 444 -2.62 -2.06 21.79
N GLU A 445 -3.61 -1.17 21.66
CA GLU A 445 -4.11 -0.36 22.76
C GLU A 445 -4.56 -1.22 23.95
N THR A 446 -5.21 -2.37 23.72
CA THR A 446 -5.59 -3.31 24.79
C THR A 446 -4.38 -3.82 25.58
N ALA A 447 -3.26 -4.07 24.90
CA ALA A 447 -2.01 -4.44 25.55
C ALA A 447 -1.37 -3.23 26.24
N ILE A 448 -1.47 -2.03 25.66
CA ILE A 448 -0.92 -0.81 26.25
C ILE A 448 -1.67 -0.45 27.55
N GLU A 449 -2.98 -0.66 27.62
CA GLU A 449 -3.77 -0.46 28.85
C GLU A 449 -3.27 -1.35 30.00
N GLN A 450 -2.93 -2.62 29.72
CA GLN A 450 -2.33 -3.51 30.73
C GLN A 450 -0.95 -3.03 31.22
N VAL A 451 -0.26 -2.16 30.47
CA VAL A 451 0.95 -1.48 30.94
C VAL A 451 0.59 -0.27 31.81
N ARG A 452 -0.50 0.46 31.50
CA ARG A 452 -1.00 1.60 32.30
C ARG A 452 -1.56 1.17 33.66
N GLU A 453 -2.14 -0.03 33.76
CA GLU A 453 -2.66 -0.61 35.00
C GLU A 453 -1.57 -0.81 36.07
N VAL A 454 -0.30 -0.86 35.67
CA VAL A 454 0.82 -1.08 36.57
C VAL A 454 1.56 0.23 36.85
N SER A 455 1.88 0.49 38.12
CA SER A 455 2.48 1.77 38.53
C SER A 455 3.81 2.02 37.81
N ALA A 456 3.99 3.25 37.29
CA ALA A 456 5.22 3.65 36.61
C ALA A 456 6.47 3.63 37.54
N ASP A 457 6.25 3.70 38.85
CA ASP A 457 7.32 3.69 39.86
C ASP A 457 7.87 2.28 40.14
N GLU A 458 7.26 1.23 39.57
CA GLU A 458 7.55 -0.17 39.93
C GLU A 458 8.42 -0.94 38.93
N TYR A 459 8.80 -0.38 37.77
CA TYR A 459 9.51 -1.16 36.73
C TYR A 459 10.65 -0.46 35.99
N ALA A 460 11.76 -1.21 35.80
CA ALA A 460 12.87 -0.86 34.91
C ALA A 460 12.69 -1.34 33.45
N ALA A 461 11.63 -2.13 33.17
CA ALA A 461 11.30 -2.70 31.87
C ALA A 461 9.77 -2.87 31.74
N VAL A 462 9.29 -3.26 30.55
CA VAL A 462 7.86 -3.58 30.35
C VAL A 462 7.45 -4.71 31.31
N PRO A 463 6.34 -4.58 32.07
CA PRO A 463 5.96 -5.51 33.14
C PRO A 463 5.32 -6.80 32.62
N ILE A 464 6.02 -7.52 31.75
CA ILE A 464 5.62 -8.85 31.26
C ILE A 464 5.96 -9.94 32.29
N ARG A 465 5.11 -10.97 32.37
CA ARG A 465 5.35 -12.19 33.15
C ARG A 465 6.10 -13.21 32.29
N THR A 466 7.05 -13.92 32.90
CA THR A 466 7.73 -15.09 32.31
C THR A 466 7.42 -16.37 33.10
N GLY A 467 6.29 -16.37 33.80
CA GLY A 467 5.83 -17.42 34.69
C GLY A 467 4.78 -16.87 35.65
N HIS A 468 3.79 -17.67 36.02
CA HIS A 468 2.76 -17.34 37.00
C HIS A 468 2.30 -18.60 37.73
N PRO A 469 1.98 -18.57 39.04
CA PRO A 469 1.58 -19.77 39.80
C PRO A 469 0.40 -20.53 39.18
N ASN A 470 -0.52 -19.81 38.55
CA ASN A 470 -1.70 -20.39 37.88
C ASN A 470 -1.51 -20.57 36.36
N ASN A 471 -0.32 -20.32 35.83
CA ASN A 471 -0.05 -20.26 34.38
C ASN A 471 -0.96 -19.30 33.58
N GLU A 472 -1.47 -18.27 34.24
CA GLU A 472 -2.33 -17.26 33.62
C GLU A 472 -1.50 -16.24 32.81
N VAL A 473 -1.55 -16.39 31.48
CA VAL A 473 -0.89 -15.52 30.50
C VAL A 473 -1.80 -14.34 30.13
N ARG A 474 -1.26 -13.11 30.18
CA ARG A 474 -1.96 -11.90 29.71
C ARG A 474 -1.53 -11.53 28.28
N LEU A 475 -2.27 -10.64 27.64
CA LEU A 475 -1.98 -10.20 26.27
C LEU A 475 -0.58 -9.55 26.16
N ILE A 476 -0.19 -8.70 27.13
CA ILE A 476 1.16 -8.11 27.13
C ILE A 476 2.28 -9.12 27.29
N ASP A 477 2.02 -10.24 27.98
CA ASP A 477 3.00 -11.29 28.21
C ASP A 477 3.34 -12.05 26.91
N VAL A 478 2.50 -11.89 25.87
CA VAL A 478 2.73 -12.38 24.51
C VAL A 478 3.25 -11.28 23.60
N LEU A 479 2.48 -10.20 23.43
CA LEU A 479 2.73 -9.22 22.37
C LEU A 479 3.99 -8.40 22.62
N LEU A 480 4.33 -8.18 23.90
CA LEU A 480 5.55 -7.46 24.30
C LEU A 480 6.67 -8.42 24.73
N ARG A 481 6.59 -9.71 24.36
CA ARG A 481 7.68 -10.66 24.57
C ARG A 481 8.75 -10.47 23.46
N PRO A 482 10.01 -10.13 23.79
CA PRO A 482 10.99 -9.67 22.80
C PRO A 482 11.23 -10.62 21.60
N GLU A 483 11.16 -11.93 21.83
CA GLU A 483 11.38 -12.96 20.81
C GLU A 483 10.15 -13.27 19.95
N VAL A 484 8.97 -12.75 20.30
CA VAL A 484 7.73 -12.95 19.54
C VAL A 484 7.64 -11.92 18.42
N LEU A 485 7.55 -12.41 17.18
CA LEU A 485 7.38 -11.58 16.01
C LEU A 485 5.88 -11.30 15.78
N VAL A 486 5.40 -10.13 16.17
CA VAL A 486 3.97 -9.76 16.06
C VAL A 486 3.67 -9.05 14.73
N PHE A 487 2.47 -9.29 14.19
CA PHE A 487 1.82 -8.61 13.09
C PHE A 487 0.40 -8.18 13.52
N GLU A 488 -0.02 -6.92 13.34
CA GLU A 488 0.78 -5.79 12.81
C GLU A 488 1.94 -5.36 13.74
N PRO A 489 3.04 -4.80 13.20
CA PRO A 489 4.18 -4.37 14.03
C PRO A 489 3.81 -3.28 15.03
N LEU A 490 4.46 -3.24 16.20
CA LEU A 490 4.17 -2.23 17.25
C LEU A 490 4.18 -0.76 16.78
N TRP A 491 4.91 -0.41 15.71
CA TRP A 491 4.93 0.98 15.25
C TRP A 491 3.61 1.43 14.61
N THR A 492 2.73 0.50 14.20
CA THR A 492 1.45 0.83 13.55
C THR A 492 0.44 1.50 14.48
N VAL A 493 0.68 1.48 15.79
CA VAL A 493 -0.10 2.26 16.77
C VAL A 493 0.00 3.75 16.53
N ILE A 494 1.11 4.24 15.94
CA ILE A 494 1.29 5.66 15.65
C ILE A 494 0.38 6.13 14.51
N PRO A 495 0.42 5.55 13.29
CA PRO A 495 -0.52 5.93 12.24
C PRO A 495 -1.97 5.52 12.54
N GLY A 496 -2.19 4.54 13.41
CA GLY A 496 -3.52 4.13 13.89
C GLY A 496 -4.15 5.06 14.92
N ASN A 497 -3.34 5.83 15.66
CA ASN A 497 -3.81 6.73 16.70
C ASN A 497 -4.12 8.12 16.10
N LYS A 498 -5.30 8.66 16.39
CA LYS A 498 -5.80 9.91 15.78
C LYS A 498 -5.01 11.16 16.20
N ALA A 499 -4.12 11.08 17.19
CA ALA A 499 -3.13 12.13 17.50
C ALA A 499 -2.16 12.42 16.34
N ILE A 500 -2.06 11.52 15.36
CA ILE A 500 -1.29 11.75 14.12
C ILE A 500 -1.97 12.74 13.17
N LEU A 501 -3.28 12.99 13.29
CA LEU A 501 -4.03 13.84 12.35
C LEU A 501 -3.59 15.33 12.44
N PRO A 502 -3.44 15.95 13.63
CA PRO A 502 -2.83 17.28 13.73
C PRO A 502 -1.39 17.35 13.19
N VAL A 503 -0.61 16.28 13.38
CA VAL A 503 0.76 16.20 12.86
C VAL A 503 0.75 16.18 11.32
N LEU A 504 -0.13 15.37 10.72
CA LEU A 504 -0.33 15.34 9.27
C LEU A 504 -0.76 16.70 8.72
N TRP A 505 -1.71 17.36 9.38
CA TRP A 505 -2.14 18.71 8.99
C TRP A 505 -1.02 19.73 9.07
N SER A 506 -0.20 19.67 10.13
CA SER A 506 0.97 20.54 10.28
C SER A 506 2.05 20.29 9.22
N LEU A 507 2.25 19.02 8.81
CA LEU A 507 3.26 18.67 7.80
C LEU A 507 2.78 18.95 6.38
N PHE A 508 1.48 18.82 6.14
CA PHE A 508 0.85 18.97 4.83
C PHE A 508 -0.36 19.92 4.91
N PRO A 509 -0.14 21.20 5.24
CA PRO A 509 -1.22 22.16 5.45
C PRO A 509 -2.03 22.33 4.16
N ASN A 510 -3.37 22.34 4.30
CA ASN A 510 -4.31 22.45 3.18
C ASN A 510 -4.22 21.32 2.14
N HIS A 511 -3.65 20.16 2.50
CA HIS A 511 -3.59 19.04 1.59
C HIS A 511 -5.00 18.60 1.16
N ARG A 512 -5.15 18.31 -0.14
CA ARG A 512 -6.46 18.06 -0.76
C ARG A 512 -7.28 16.94 -0.10
N TYR A 513 -6.62 15.92 0.45
CA TYR A 513 -7.28 14.81 1.14
C TYR A 513 -7.40 14.98 2.65
N LEU A 514 -6.72 15.93 3.27
CA LEU A 514 -6.73 16.11 4.72
C LEU A 514 -7.84 17.06 5.16
N LEU A 515 -8.25 16.91 6.40
CA LEU A 515 -9.11 17.84 7.13
C LEU A 515 -8.26 18.57 8.17
N ASP A 516 -8.57 19.85 8.39
CA ASP A 516 -8.02 20.59 9.52
C ASP A 516 -8.32 19.83 10.82
N THR A 517 -7.27 19.53 11.57
CA THR A 517 -7.35 18.75 12.79
C THR A 517 -6.40 19.34 13.82
N ASP A 518 -6.89 19.52 15.04
CA ASP A 518 -6.15 20.14 16.12
C ASP A 518 -6.55 19.48 17.45
N PHE A 519 -5.69 19.60 18.46
CA PHE A 519 -5.95 19.12 19.83
C PHE A 519 -6.91 20.04 20.58
N VAL A 520 -7.11 21.26 20.09
CA VAL A 520 -8.04 22.25 20.63
C VAL A 520 -8.98 22.76 19.54
N VAL A 521 -10.14 23.28 19.93
CA VAL A 521 -11.06 23.92 18.97
C VAL A 521 -10.50 25.29 18.61
N ASN A 522 -9.79 25.38 17.49
CA ASN A 522 -9.29 26.63 16.93
C ASN A 522 -10.40 27.43 16.22
N GLU A 523 -10.10 28.66 15.79
CA GLU A 523 -11.08 29.56 15.16
C GLU A 523 -11.70 28.94 13.90
N GLN A 524 -10.88 28.33 13.03
CA GLN A 524 -11.34 27.72 11.78
C GLN A 524 -12.29 26.55 12.04
N LEU A 525 -11.98 25.68 13.02
CA LEU A 525 -12.85 24.58 13.42
C LEU A 525 -14.17 25.07 14.03
N ALA A 526 -14.14 26.14 14.82
CA ALA A 526 -15.34 26.74 15.39
C ALA A 526 -16.29 27.27 14.31
N GLU A 527 -15.75 27.81 13.21
CA GLU A 527 -16.52 28.30 12.07
C GLU A 527 -17.06 27.18 11.17
N SER A 528 -16.26 26.14 10.89
CA SER A 528 -16.66 25.06 9.97
C SER A 528 -17.55 23.99 10.60
N GLY A 529 -17.62 23.93 11.94
CA GLY A 529 -18.07 22.75 12.67
C GLY A 529 -16.99 21.66 12.69
N TYR A 530 -17.03 20.81 13.72
CA TYR A 530 -15.99 19.81 13.97
C TYR A 530 -16.55 18.52 14.59
N ALA A 531 -15.75 17.46 14.53
CA ALA A 531 -16.02 16.18 15.20
C ALA A 531 -15.02 15.96 16.33
N VAL A 532 -15.51 15.74 17.54
CA VAL A 532 -14.68 15.33 18.69
C VAL A 532 -14.47 13.82 18.62
N LYS A 533 -13.21 13.38 18.58
CA LYS A 533 -12.83 11.97 18.45
C LYS A 533 -11.77 11.61 19.50
N PRO A 534 -11.90 10.50 20.25
CA PRO A 534 -10.84 10.01 21.12
C PRO A 534 -9.63 9.56 20.28
N ILE A 535 -8.41 9.71 20.82
CA ILE A 535 -7.18 9.42 20.06
C ILE A 535 -6.94 7.93 19.82
N SER A 536 -7.33 7.10 20.80
CA SER A 536 -7.34 5.64 20.74
C SER A 536 -8.79 5.15 20.86
N GLY A 537 -9.56 5.37 19.79
CA GLY A 537 -11.01 5.09 19.74
C GLY A 537 -11.36 3.73 19.19
#